data_AF-A0A2E1ES39-F1
#
_entry.id   AF-A0A2E1ES39-F1
#
_cell.length_a   1.000
_cell.length_b   1.000
_cell.length_c   1.000
_cell.angle_alpha   90.00
_cell.angle_beta   90.00
_cell.angle_gamma   90.00
#
_symmetry.space_group_name_H-M   'P 1'
#
loop_
_entity.id
_entity.type
_entity.pdbx_description
1 polymer ?
#
loop_
_entity_poly.entity_id
_entity_poly.type
_entity_poly.pdbx_seq_one_letter_code
_entity_poly.pdbx_strand_id
1 'polypeptide(L)'
;MYKIRRTFEITRERGAAKKVAELVYKQAKIYKDAGQRSDFTVSFNEKTLPGEQYIVILEWTDDKIMSPGRSGNDIPAEAIEAGKLYRPLVEHDYIEFFETIDPASM
;
A
#
# COMPACT_ATOMS: atom_id res chain seq x y z
N MET A 1 -15.11 10.79 -0.70
CA MET A 1 -13.72 10.35 -0.96
C MET A 1 -13.32 9.37 0.14
N TYR A 2 -12.50 8.38 -0.18
CA TYR A 2 -11.96 7.41 0.77
C TYR A 2 -10.46 7.63 0.93
N LYS A 3 -9.97 7.61 2.18
CA LYS A 3 -8.59 7.28 2.49
C LYS A 3 -8.49 5.77 2.58
N ILE A 4 -7.64 5.18 1.74
CA ILE A 4 -7.39 3.75 1.71
C ILE A 4 -6.03 3.50 2.36
N ARG A 5 -5.99 2.56 3.30
CA ARG A 5 -4.77 2.12 3.97
C ARG A 5 -4.59 0.62 3.77
N ARG A 6 -3.45 0.21 3.24
CA ARG A 6 -3.03 -1.19 3.24
C ARG A 6 -1.86 -1.35 4.20
N THR A 7 -2.04 -2.19 5.20
CA THR A 7 -1.01 -2.53 6.17
C THR A 7 -0.45 -3.90 5.83
N PHE A 8 0.87 -4.00 5.80
CA PHE A 8 1.61 -5.24 5.63
C PHE A 8 2.33 -5.54 6.93
N GLU A 9 1.95 -6.61 7.60
CA GLU A 9 2.72 -7.20 8.69
C GLU A 9 3.87 -8.00 8.07
N ILE A 10 5.10 -7.64 8.42
CA ILE A 10 6.29 -8.21 7.79
C ILE A 10 7.01 -9.18 8.73
N THR A 11 7.82 -10.03 8.13
CA THR A 11 8.74 -10.91 8.84
C THR A 11 9.70 -10.15 9.76
N ARG A 12 10.15 -10.83 10.81
CA ARG A 12 11.10 -10.28 11.81
C ARG A 12 12.56 -10.24 11.33
N GLU A 13 12.82 -10.41 10.05
CA GLU A 13 14.16 -10.30 9.45
C GLU A 13 14.67 -8.84 9.59
N ARG A 14 15.94 -8.68 9.97
CA ARG A 14 16.55 -7.36 10.15
C ARG A 14 16.58 -6.59 8.83
N GLY A 15 16.01 -5.38 8.81
CA GLY A 15 15.94 -4.54 7.62
C GLY A 15 14.81 -4.90 6.67
N ALA A 16 13.98 -5.91 6.99
CA ALA A 16 12.83 -6.28 6.17
C ALA A 16 11.86 -5.11 6.02
N ALA A 17 11.64 -4.31 7.07
CA ALA A 17 10.69 -3.18 7.04
C ALA A 17 11.05 -2.17 5.98
N LYS A 18 12.30 -1.71 6.00
CA LYS A 18 12.80 -0.78 5.01
C LYS A 18 12.76 -1.37 3.60
N LYS A 19 13.21 -2.63 3.43
CA LYS A 19 13.23 -3.31 2.12
C LYS A 19 11.82 -3.46 1.55
N VAL A 20 10.86 -3.90 2.35
CA VAL A 20 9.45 -4.03 1.93
C VAL A 20 8.88 -2.65 1.60
N ALA A 21 9.13 -1.62 2.42
CA ALA A 21 8.68 -0.26 2.15
C ALA A 21 9.19 0.29 0.80
N GLU A 22 10.47 0.10 0.49
CA GLU A 22 11.04 0.51 -0.80
C GLU A 22 10.41 -0.24 -1.99
N LEU A 23 10.13 -1.54 -1.84
CA LEU A 23 9.49 -2.34 -2.89
C LEU A 23 8.00 -2.00 -3.06
N VAL A 24 7.28 -1.78 -1.96
CA VAL A 24 5.89 -1.32 -1.96
C VAL A 24 5.79 0.06 -2.60
N TYR A 25 6.72 0.97 -2.30
CA TYR A 25 6.79 2.29 -2.93
C TYR A 25 6.96 2.18 -4.44
N LYS A 26 7.91 1.35 -4.91
CA LYS A 26 8.12 1.12 -6.35
C LYS A 26 6.86 0.58 -7.02
N GLN A 27 6.22 -0.40 -6.42
CA GLN A 27 4.98 -0.95 -6.95
C GLN A 27 3.86 0.11 -7.00
N ALA A 28 3.68 0.86 -5.91
CA ALA A 28 2.67 1.90 -5.82
C ALA A 28 2.91 3.02 -6.85
N LYS A 29 4.17 3.35 -7.11
CA LYS A 29 4.56 4.28 -8.18
C LYS A 29 4.15 3.78 -9.56
N ILE A 30 4.37 2.51 -9.88
CA ILE A 30 3.94 1.94 -11.18
C ILE A 30 2.41 2.05 -11.34
N TYR A 31 1.65 1.72 -10.29
CA TYR A 31 0.19 1.89 -10.32
C TYR A 31 -0.23 3.36 -10.52
N LYS A 32 0.45 4.29 -9.85
CA LYS A 32 0.19 5.73 -10.00
C LYS A 32 0.48 6.19 -11.43
N ASP A 33 1.65 5.87 -11.95
CA ASP A 33 2.10 6.28 -13.29
C ASP A 33 1.19 5.69 -14.40
N ALA A 34 0.58 4.53 -14.14
CA ALA A 34 -0.43 3.92 -15.02
C ALA A 34 -1.86 4.46 -14.81
N GLY A 35 -2.08 5.46 -13.94
CA GLY A 35 -3.39 6.03 -13.64
C GLY A 35 -4.31 5.13 -12.82
N GLN A 36 -3.79 4.04 -12.24
CA GLN A 36 -4.54 3.09 -11.41
C GLN A 36 -4.58 3.48 -9.93
N ARG A 37 -3.83 4.50 -9.52
CA ARG A 37 -3.78 5.01 -8.15
C ARG A 37 -3.53 6.51 -8.15
N SER A 38 -4.09 7.21 -7.16
CA SER A 38 -3.78 8.60 -6.85
C SER A 38 -2.37 8.75 -6.24
N ASP A 39 -2.06 9.98 -5.79
CA ASP A 39 -0.90 10.19 -4.93
C ASP A 39 -0.96 9.31 -3.68
N PHE A 40 0.20 8.82 -3.27
CA PHE A 40 0.32 7.84 -2.20
C PHE A 40 1.50 8.16 -1.28
N THR A 41 1.44 7.62 -0.07
CA THR A 41 2.53 7.61 0.89
C THR A 41 2.87 6.18 1.29
N VAL A 42 4.15 5.95 1.63
CA VAL A 42 4.59 4.69 2.24
C VAL A 42 5.37 5.03 3.50
N SER A 43 4.97 4.44 4.62
CA SER A 43 5.67 4.52 5.89
C SER A 43 5.94 3.11 6.42
N PHE A 44 6.89 2.98 7.35
CA PHE A 44 7.17 1.71 8.00
C PHE A 44 7.60 1.93 9.44
N ASN A 45 7.41 0.92 10.27
CA ASN A 45 7.87 0.91 11.64
C ASN A 45 8.61 -0.39 11.95
N GLU A 46 9.80 -0.29 12.54
CA GLU A 46 10.69 -1.42 12.80
C GLU A 46 10.94 -1.59 14.32
N LYS A 47 11.66 -2.66 14.68
CA LYS A 47 11.93 -3.15 16.05
C LYS A 47 12.27 -2.09 17.12
N THR A 48 12.94 -1.00 16.76
CA THR A 48 13.50 -0.05 17.75
C THR A 48 12.60 1.15 18.02
N LEU A 49 11.41 1.18 17.42
CA LEU A 49 10.50 2.32 17.47
C LEU A 49 9.24 1.95 18.28
N PRO A 50 8.64 2.91 19.00
CA PRO A 50 7.39 2.69 19.72
C PRO A 50 6.22 2.46 18.75
N GLY A 51 5.11 1.92 19.27
CA GLY A 51 3.91 1.61 18.49
C GLY A 51 3.95 0.21 17.88
N GLU A 52 3.08 -0.03 16.90
CA GLU A 52 3.03 -1.30 16.19
C GLU A 52 4.27 -1.46 15.31
N GLN A 53 5.02 -2.54 15.53
CA GLN A 53 6.32 -2.78 14.92
C GLN A 53 6.22 -3.83 13.81
N TYR A 54 7.20 -3.84 12.91
CA TYR A 54 7.25 -4.76 11.78
C TYR A 54 6.00 -4.61 10.92
N ILE A 55 5.73 -3.36 10.56
CA ILE A 55 4.66 -3.01 9.63
C ILE A 55 5.18 -2.07 8.56
N VAL A 56 4.59 -2.21 7.37
CA VAL A 56 4.65 -1.23 6.29
C VAL A 56 3.24 -0.78 6.01
N ILE A 57 3.04 0.52 5.84
CA ILE A 57 1.73 1.12 5.58
C ILE A 57 1.81 1.83 4.23
N LEU A 58 0.92 1.46 3.31
CA LEU A 58 0.67 2.16 2.07
C LEU A 58 -0.67 2.90 2.18
N GLU A 59 -0.68 4.21 1.97
CA GLU A 59 -1.90 5.02 2.00
C GLU A 59 -2.08 5.78 0.67
N TRP A 60 -3.32 5.86 0.20
CA TRP A 60 -3.72 6.68 -0.95
C TRP A 60 -5.19 7.08 -0.82
N THR A 61 -5.68 7.95 -1.70
CA THR A 61 -7.09 8.34 -1.74
C THR A 61 -7.79 7.84 -3.00
N ASP A 62 -9.08 7.54 -2.91
CA ASP A 62 -9.89 7.20 -4.09
C ASP A 62 -11.31 7.70 -3.91
N ASP A 63 -11.95 8.09 -5.01
CA ASP A 63 -13.35 8.53 -4.99
C ASP A 63 -14.31 7.35 -4.91
N LYS A 64 -13.87 6.16 -5.35
CA LYS A 64 -14.72 4.97 -5.41
C LYS A 64 -13.94 3.69 -5.11
N ILE A 65 -14.56 2.79 -4.36
CA ILE A 65 -14.01 1.45 -4.11
C ILE A 65 -14.44 0.54 -5.27
N MET A 66 -13.47 0.10 -6.07
CA MET A 66 -13.70 -0.72 -7.26
C MET A 66 -13.12 -2.12 -7.07
N SER A 67 -13.82 -3.14 -7.57
CA SER A 67 -13.27 -4.51 -7.58
C SER A 67 -11.97 -4.57 -8.40
N PRO A 68 -10.89 -5.19 -7.89
CA PRO A 68 -9.69 -5.47 -8.67
C PRO A 68 -9.92 -6.44 -9.84
N GLY A 69 -10.95 -7.29 -9.76
CA GLY A 69 -11.31 -8.27 -10.79
C GLY A 69 -12.34 -7.76 -11.81
N ARG A 70 -12.67 -6.47 -11.78
CA ARG A 70 -13.63 -5.89 -12.75
C ARG A 70 -13.10 -5.98 -14.19
N SER A 71 -14.01 -6.12 -15.14
CA SER A 71 -13.68 -6.02 -16.56
C SER A 71 -13.03 -4.66 -16.89
N GLY A 72 -12.01 -4.65 -17.74
CA GLY A 72 -11.28 -3.46 -18.14
C GLY A 72 -10.29 -2.91 -17.10
N ASN A 73 -10.02 -3.63 -16.01
CA ASN A 73 -8.94 -3.26 -15.09
C ASN A 73 -7.58 -3.66 -15.66
N ASP A 74 -6.90 -2.71 -16.31
CA ASP A 74 -5.56 -2.94 -16.86
C ASP A 74 -4.48 -2.80 -15.78
N ILE A 75 -4.02 -3.94 -15.26
CA ILE A 75 -2.98 -4.00 -14.23
C ILE A 75 -1.62 -4.10 -14.93
N PRO A 76 -0.71 -3.12 -14.76
CA PRO A 76 0.62 -3.19 -15.35
C PRO A 76 1.37 -4.45 -14.89
N ALA A 77 1.88 -5.24 -15.84
CA ALA A 77 2.61 -6.47 -15.53
C ALA A 77 3.82 -6.22 -14.61
N GLU A 78 4.51 -5.09 -14.80
CA GLU A 78 5.63 -4.66 -13.96
C GLU A 78 5.22 -4.45 -12.50
N ALA A 79 3.99 -3.98 -12.23
CA ALA A 79 3.48 -3.86 -10.87
C ALA A 79 3.26 -5.24 -10.23
N ILE A 80 2.86 -6.24 -11.01
CA ILE A 80 2.71 -7.62 -10.52
C ILE A 80 4.09 -8.19 -10.15
N GLU A 81 5.08 -8.02 -11.01
CA GLU A 81 6.45 -8.49 -10.74
C GLU A 81 7.06 -7.78 -9.52
N ALA A 82 6.91 -6.47 -9.40
CA ALA A 82 7.34 -5.72 -8.22
C ALA A 82 6.67 -6.26 -6.93
N GLY A 83 5.40 -6.65 -7.01
CA GLY A 83 4.66 -7.27 -5.91
C GLY A 83 5.25 -8.60 -5.45
N LYS A 84 5.71 -9.43 -6.39
CA LYS A 84 6.31 -10.74 -6.08
C LYS A 84 7.58 -10.62 -5.25
N LEU A 85 8.32 -9.51 -5.36
CA LEU A 85 9.60 -9.31 -4.67
C LEU A 85 9.46 -9.17 -3.16
N TYR A 86 8.37 -8.58 -2.66
CA TYR A 86 8.17 -8.38 -1.22
C TYR A 86 7.23 -9.40 -0.58
N ARG A 87 6.36 -10.07 -1.35
CA ARG A 87 5.40 -11.05 -0.82
C ARG A 87 6.01 -12.11 0.12
N PRO A 88 7.20 -12.69 -0.15
CA PRO A 88 7.81 -13.64 0.77
C PRO A 88 8.21 -13.06 2.14
N LEU A 89 8.27 -11.73 2.26
CA LEU A 89 8.63 -11.01 3.48
C LEU A 89 7.40 -10.50 4.25
N VAL A 90 6.18 -10.76 3.75
CA VAL A 90 4.91 -10.35 4.35
C VAL A 90 4.24 -11.58 4.96
N GLU A 91 3.93 -11.52 6.25
CA GLU A 91 3.26 -12.59 7.00
C GLU A 91 1.74 -12.47 6.90
N HIS A 92 1.24 -11.23 6.98
CA HIS A 92 -0.17 -10.91 6.84
C HIS A 92 -0.34 -9.52 6.23
N ASP A 93 -1.46 -9.30 5.54
CA ASP A 93 -1.83 -7.97 5.10
C ASP A 93 -3.34 -7.78 5.12
N TYR A 94 -3.75 -6.53 5.36
CA TYR A 94 -5.15 -6.14 5.37
C TYR A 94 -5.31 -4.74 4.78
N ILE A 95 -6.54 -4.44 4.39
CA ILE A 95 -6.89 -3.16 3.77
C ILE A 95 -8.09 -2.55 4.50
N GLU A 96 -7.97 -1.26 4.78
CA GLU A 96 -8.97 -0.46 5.47
C GLU A 96 -9.43 0.67 4.56
N PHE A 97 -10.73 1.00 4.67
CA PHE A 97 -11.36 2.09 3.92
C PHE A 97 -11.95 3.07 4.91
N PHE A 98 -11.46 4.30 4.89
CA PHE A 98 -11.94 5.38 5.75
C PHE A 98 -12.61 6.43 4.90
N GLU A 99 -13.91 6.63 5.06
CA GLU A 99 -14.60 7.74 4.43
C GLU A 99 -14.10 9.06 5.03
N THR A 100 -13.72 10.00 4.15
CA THR A 100 -13.21 11.30 4.58
C THR A 100 -14.31 12.34 4.45
N ILE A 101 -14.48 13.16 5.49
CA ILE A 101 -15.32 14.35 5.43
C ILE A 101 -14.63 15.36 4.50
N ASP A 102 -15.37 15.87 3.51
CA ASP A 102 -14.90 16.95 2.65
C ASP A 102 -14.86 18.26 3.46
N PRO A 103 -13.70 18.91 3.65
CA PRO A 103 -13.62 20.18 4.36
C PRO A 103 -14.50 21.28 3.75
N ALA A 104 -14.79 21.23 2.45
CA ALA A 104 -15.68 22.18 1.80
C ALA A 104 -17.17 21.94 2.10
N SER A 105 -17.51 20.76 2.65
CA SER A 105 -18.86 20.40 3.08
C SER A 105 -19.16 20.77 4.55
N MET A 106 -18.17 21.32 5.26
CA MET A 106 -18.26 21.80 6.65
C MET A 106 -18.28 23.31 6.71
#